data_AF-A0A3E0VL45-F1
#
_entry.id   AF-A0A3E0VL45-F1
#
_cell.length_a   1.000
_cell.length_b   1.000
_cell.length_c   1.000
_cell.angle_alpha   90.00
_cell.angle_beta   90.00
_cell.angle_gamma   90.00
#
_symmetry.space_group_name_H-M   'P 1'
#
loop_
_entity.id
_entity.type
_entity.pdbx_description
1 polymer ?
#
loop_
_entity_poly.entity_id
_entity_poly.type
_entity_poly.pdbx_seq_one_letter_code
_entity_poly.pdbx_strand_id
1 'polypeptide(L)'
;MTRTDDDAQRETLEEWTADLSDALRLAGLDVGLAVDVAAILSLAGDAAHTVLRPAAPLTTFVVGFAAGRAAGAGTDPATAVADAIAATHALLAEHQSYAAVTVTDADADADAGQ
;
A
#
# COMPACT_ATOMS: atom_id res chain seq x y z
N MET A 1 -18.27 9.09 11.38
CA MET A 1 -17.73 9.91 10.29
C MET A 1 -18.81 9.98 9.22
N THR A 2 -19.19 11.18 8.79
CA THR A 2 -20.21 11.35 7.75
C THR A 2 -19.55 11.31 6.38
N ARG A 3 -20.29 10.95 5.31
CA ARG A 3 -19.76 10.96 3.92
C ARG A 3 -19.08 12.29 3.57
N THR A 4 -19.62 13.39 4.09
CA THR A 4 -19.07 14.74 3.94
C THR A 4 -17.68 14.91 4.57
N ASP A 5 -17.41 14.25 5.70
CA ASP A 5 -16.09 14.27 6.33
C ASP A 5 -15.06 13.49 5.47
N ASP A 6 -15.47 12.34 4.93
CA ASP A 6 -14.61 11.51 4.06
C ASP A 6 -14.27 12.22 2.74
N ASP A 7 -15.23 12.96 2.19
CA ASP A 7 -15.03 13.74 0.97
C ASP A 7 -14.07 14.92 1.20
N ALA A 8 -14.22 15.65 2.32
CA ALA A 8 -13.32 16.75 2.69
C ALA A 8 -11.88 16.26 2.96
N GLN A 9 -11.73 15.09 3.58
CA GLN A 9 -10.42 14.47 3.77
C GLN A 9 -9.76 14.10 2.44
N ARG A 10 -10.53 13.55 1.49
CA ARG A 10 -10.03 13.20 0.16
C ARG A 10 -9.52 14.43 -0.58
N GLU A 11 -10.30 15.51 -0.59
CA GLU A 11 -9.91 16.79 -1.19
C GLU A 11 -8.60 17.33 -0.57
N THR A 12 -8.50 17.33 0.75
CA THR A 12 -7.27 17.75 1.46
C THR A 12 -6.04 16.93 1.04
N LEU A 13 -6.20 15.62 0.86
CA LEU A 13 -5.12 14.72 0.45
C LEU A 13 -4.74 14.92 -1.02
N GLU A 14 -5.70 15.19 -1.89
CA GLU A 14 -5.48 15.51 -3.30
C GLU A 14 -4.72 16.83 -3.45
N GLU A 15 -5.14 17.88 -2.72
CA GLU A 15 -4.44 19.18 -2.67
C GLU A 15 -3.02 19.04 -2.15
N TRP A 16 -2.83 18.36 -1.01
CA TRP A 16 -1.49 18.12 -0.46
C TRP A 16 -0.59 17.34 -1.43
N THR A 17 -1.15 16.36 -2.14
CA THR A 17 -0.40 15.56 -3.12
C THR A 17 0.03 16.43 -4.31
N ALA A 18 -0.82 17.35 -4.76
CA ALA A 18 -0.47 18.32 -5.80
C ALA A 18 0.65 19.27 -5.33
N ASP A 19 0.50 19.89 -4.15
CA ASP A 19 1.50 20.79 -3.57
C ASP A 19 2.86 20.11 -3.37
N LEU A 20 2.86 18.88 -2.87
CA LEU A 20 4.08 18.11 -2.66
C LEU A 20 4.74 17.73 -3.99
N SER A 21 3.95 17.39 -5.01
CA SER A 21 4.45 17.08 -6.35
C SER A 21 5.13 18.28 -6.98
N ASP A 22 4.55 19.47 -6.84
CA ASP A 22 5.14 20.72 -7.29
C ASP A 22 6.43 21.05 -6.53
N ALA A 23 6.42 20.93 -5.20
CA ALA A 23 7.60 21.19 -4.36
C ALA A 23 8.77 20.26 -4.69
N LEU A 24 8.48 19.00 -5.02
CA LEU A 24 9.47 18.01 -5.44
C LEU A 24 9.84 18.08 -6.93
N ARG A 25 9.27 19.05 -7.67
CA ARG A 25 9.48 19.25 -9.12
C ARG A 25 9.15 18.01 -9.94
N LEU A 26 8.07 17.34 -9.55
CA LEU A 26 7.49 16.23 -10.31
C LEU A 26 6.58 16.75 -11.44
N ALA A 27 6.23 18.04 -11.42
CA ALA A 27 5.43 18.69 -12.47
C ALA A 27 6.11 18.62 -13.84
N GLY A 28 5.41 18.08 -14.85
CA GLY A 28 5.88 17.97 -16.23
C GLY A 28 6.64 16.69 -16.56
N LEU A 29 6.95 15.85 -15.58
CA LEU A 29 7.05 14.42 -15.86
C LEU A 29 5.61 13.99 -16.17
N ASP A 30 5.36 13.43 -17.35
CA ASP A 30 4.10 12.74 -17.64
C ASP A 30 4.03 11.41 -16.86
N VAL A 31 4.51 11.41 -15.60
CA VAL A 31 3.74 10.78 -14.54
C VAL A 31 2.43 11.55 -14.46
N GLY A 32 1.53 11.22 -15.39
CA GLY A 32 0.13 11.03 -15.08
C GLY A 32 0.06 9.95 -14.00
N LEU A 33 0.58 10.30 -12.82
CA LEU A 33 0.29 9.65 -11.57
C LEU A 33 -1.18 10.04 -11.36
N ALA A 34 -2.07 9.41 -12.12
CA ALA A 34 -3.32 8.92 -11.60
C ALA A 34 -2.97 7.93 -10.48
N VAL A 35 -2.27 8.44 -9.45
CA VAL A 35 -2.11 7.76 -8.19
C VAL A 35 -3.51 7.60 -7.72
N ASP A 36 -3.94 6.37 -7.73
CA ASP A 36 -5.06 6.01 -6.92
C ASP A 36 -4.63 6.18 -5.46
N VAL A 37 -4.84 7.38 -4.92
CA VAL A 37 -4.50 7.73 -3.53
C VAL A 37 -5.23 6.77 -2.59
N ALA A 38 -6.46 6.39 -2.94
CA ALA A 38 -7.22 5.41 -2.18
C ALA A 38 -6.53 4.03 -2.21
N ALA A 39 -6.03 3.57 -3.36
CA ALA A 39 -5.29 2.32 -3.44
C ALA A 39 -4.00 2.34 -2.59
N ILE A 40 -3.22 3.42 -2.62
CA ILE A 40 -2.00 3.54 -1.80
C ILE A 40 -2.34 3.53 -0.30
N LEU A 41 -3.36 4.28 0.11
CA LEU A 41 -3.78 4.33 1.52
C LEU A 41 -4.38 3.00 1.98
N SER A 42 -5.13 2.31 1.11
CA SER A 42 -5.60 0.95 1.37
C SER A 42 -4.43 0.00 1.56
N LEU A 43 -3.44 0.03 0.66
CA LEU A 43 -2.24 -0.82 0.75
C LEU A 43 -1.46 -0.58 2.05
N ALA A 44 -1.30 0.69 2.44
CA ALA A 44 -0.67 1.05 3.71
C ALA A 44 -1.45 0.49 4.90
N GLY A 45 -2.78 0.62 4.86
CA GLY A 45 -3.69 0.04 5.84
C GLY A 45 -3.52 -1.47 5.95
N ASP A 46 -3.56 -2.19 4.84
CA ASP A 46 -3.41 -3.65 4.80
C ASP A 46 -2.07 -4.10 5.39
N ALA A 47 -0.98 -3.40 5.07
CA ALA A 47 0.33 -3.67 5.65
C ALA A 47 0.36 -3.44 7.16
N ALA A 48 -0.23 -2.35 7.64
CA ALA A 48 -0.29 -2.04 9.07
C ALA A 48 -1.09 -3.07 9.88
N HIS A 49 -2.17 -3.61 9.30
CA HIS A 49 -3.01 -4.62 9.94
C HIS A 49 -2.39 -6.02 9.87
N THR A 50 -1.73 -6.36 8.76
CA THR A 50 -1.20 -7.71 8.53
C THR A 50 0.16 -7.93 9.20
N VAL A 51 1.02 -6.92 9.23
CA VAL A 51 2.41 -7.05 9.73
C VAL A 51 2.55 -6.40 11.10
N LEU A 52 2.46 -5.06 11.16
CA LEU A 52 2.49 -4.23 12.37
C LEU A 52 2.32 -2.76 11.98
N ARG A 53 1.82 -1.90 12.87
CA ARG A 53 1.53 -0.48 12.55
C ARG A 53 2.66 0.26 11.80
N PRO A 54 3.95 0.16 12.20
CA PRO A 54 5.05 0.76 11.44
C PRO A 54 5.24 0.28 9.99
N ALA A 55 4.58 -0.80 9.56
CA ALA A 55 4.71 -1.31 8.19
C ALA A 55 4.07 -0.39 7.14
N ALA A 56 3.02 0.36 7.48
CA ALA A 56 2.35 1.28 6.55
C ALA A 56 3.34 2.22 5.80
N PRO A 57 4.14 3.06 6.48
CA PRO A 57 5.07 3.97 5.79
C PRO A 57 6.24 3.24 5.11
N LEU A 58 6.67 2.09 5.64
CA LEU A 58 7.76 1.32 5.03
C LEU A 58 7.32 0.69 3.70
N THR A 59 6.12 0.12 3.67
CA THR A 59 5.54 -0.50 2.48
C THR A 59 5.37 0.52 1.37
N THR A 60 4.74 1.67 1.63
CA THR A 60 4.50 2.66 0.59
C THR A 60 5.79 3.28 0.06
N PHE A 61 6.80 3.47 0.91
CA PHE A 61 8.12 3.92 0.47
C PHE A 61 8.79 2.91 -0.47
N VAL A 62 8.83 1.62 -0.11
CA VAL A 62 9.48 0.57 -0.91
C VAL A 62 8.74 0.37 -2.24
N VAL A 63 7.40 0.37 -2.23
CA VAL A 63 6.56 0.26 -3.43
C VAL A 63 6.82 1.44 -4.37
N GLY A 64 6.79 2.67 -3.86
CA GLY A 64 7.08 3.87 -4.65
C GLY A 64 8.51 3.85 -5.24
N PHE A 65 9.48 3.40 -4.45
CA PHE A 65 10.87 3.26 -4.91
C PHE A 65 11.01 2.20 -6.02
N ALA A 66 10.36 1.04 -5.87
CA ALA A 66 10.37 -0.02 -6.88
C ALA A 66 9.70 0.44 -8.19
N ALA A 67 8.54 1.08 -8.09
CA ALA A 67 7.82 1.64 -9.24
C ALA A 67 8.67 2.70 -9.96
N GLY A 68 9.28 3.64 -9.22
CA GLY A 68 10.17 4.65 -9.78
C GLY A 68 11.40 4.05 -10.48
N ARG A 69 11.97 2.97 -9.93
CA ARG A 69 13.07 2.24 -10.59
C ARG A 69 12.64 1.56 -11.88
N ALA A 70 11.48 0.93 -11.91
CA ALA A 70 10.95 0.30 -13.13
C ALA A 70 10.62 1.35 -14.21
N ALA A 71 9.99 2.46 -13.82
CA ALA A 71 9.74 3.58 -14.71
C ALA A 71 11.05 4.15 -15.31
N GLY A 72 12.07 4.34 -14.47
CA GLY A 72 13.41 4.77 -14.92
C GLY A 72 14.12 3.76 -15.84
N ALA A 73 13.70 2.48 -15.83
CA ALA A 73 14.18 1.44 -16.73
C ALA A 73 13.36 1.32 -18.04
N GLY A 74 12.35 2.18 -18.23
CA GLY A 74 11.53 2.23 -19.44
C GLY A 74 10.18 1.53 -19.35
N THR A 75 9.79 1.02 -18.18
CA THR A 75 8.42 0.56 -17.94
C THR A 75 7.46 1.75 -17.90
N ASP A 76 6.26 1.57 -18.43
CA ASP A 76 5.19 2.56 -18.26
C ASP A 76 4.94 2.84 -16.76
N PRO A 77 4.90 4.11 -16.29
CA PRO A 77 4.78 4.43 -14.87
C PRO A 77 3.52 3.85 -14.20
N ALA A 78 2.38 3.86 -14.89
CA ALA A 78 1.13 3.33 -14.34
C ALA A 78 1.21 1.81 -14.16
N THR A 79 1.78 1.12 -15.14
CA THR A 79 2.05 -0.32 -15.07
C THR A 79 3.03 -0.65 -13.94
N ALA A 80 4.11 0.12 -13.80
CA ALA A 80 5.11 -0.07 -12.74
C ALA A 80 4.51 0.07 -11.33
N VAL A 81 3.60 1.03 -11.13
CA VAL A 81 2.87 1.20 -9.87
C VAL A 81 1.91 0.03 -9.64
N ALA A 82 1.12 -0.35 -10.64
CA ALA A 82 0.15 -1.44 -10.54
C ALA A 82 0.84 -2.78 -10.20
N ASP A 83 1.95 -3.10 -10.87
CA ASP A 83 2.73 -4.32 -10.62
C ASP A 83 3.30 -4.35 -9.20
N ALA A 84 3.83 -3.22 -8.71
CA ALA A 84 4.37 -3.11 -7.36
C ALA A 84 3.28 -3.26 -6.28
N ILE A 85 2.10 -2.67 -6.49
CA ILE A 85 0.93 -2.83 -5.62
C ILE A 85 0.48 -4.30 -5.61
N ALA A 86 0.32 -4.91 -6.78
CA ALA A 86 -0.12 -6.31 -6.92
C ALA A 86 0.84 -7.29 -6.22
N ALA A 87 2.15 -7.13 -6.43
CA ALA A 87 3.17 -7.94 -5.75
C ALA A 87 3.09 -7.80 -4.22
N THR A 88 2.80 -6.59 -3.73
CA THR A 88 2.67 -6.34 -2.29
C THR A 88 1.42 -7.01 -1.71
N HIS A 89 0.27 -6.92 -2.41
CA HIS A 89 -0.94 -7.62 -1.97
C HIS A 89 -0.76 -9.14 -1.93
N ALA A 90 -0.05 -9.73 -2.90
CA ALA A 90 0.26 -11.16 -2.90
C ALA A 90 1.06 -11.56 -1.65
N LEU A 91 2.10 -10.79 -1.31
CA LEU A 91 2.90 -11.02 -0.11
C LEU A 91 2.06 -10.90 1.18
N LEU A 92 1.19 -9.88 1.27
CA LEU A 92 0.32 -9.71 2.44
C LEU A 92 -0.66 -10.88 2.61
N ALA A 93 -1.20 -11.41 1.51
CA ALA A 93 -2.06 -12.60 1.55
C ALA A 93 -1.32 -13.85 2.05
N GLU A 94 -0.05 -14.04 1.67
CA GLU A 94 0.80 -15.12 2.19
C GLU A 94 1.01 -14.98 3.72
N HIS A 95 1.26 -13.77 4.21
CA HIS A 95 1.41 -13.50 5.64
C HIS A 95 0.15 -13.81 6.45
N GLN A 96 -1.04 -13.45 5.94
CA GLN A 96 -2.31 -13.79 6.57
C GLN A 96 -2.54 -15.30 6.62
N SER A 97 -2.14 -16.01 5.56
CA SER A 97 -2.24 -17.47 5.49
C SER A 97 -1.34 -18.16 6.52
N TYR A 98 -0.10 -17.67 6.70
CA TYR A 98 0.81 -18.19 7.72
C TYR A 98 0.25 -17.99 9.14
N ALA A 99 -0.26 -16.78 9.43
CA ALA A 99 -0.86 -16.48 10.72
C ALA A 99 -2.06 -17.41 11.04
N ALA A 100 -2.93 -17.69 10.06
CA ALA A 100 -4.07 -18.58 10.23
C ALA A 100 -3.70 -20.04 10.53
N VAL A 101 -2.63 -20.56 9.89
CA VAL A 101 -2.12 -21.92 10.12
C VAL A 101 -1.55 -22.05 11.53
N THR A 102 -0.78 -21.06 12.01
CA THR A 102 -0.16 -21.12 13.34
C THR A 102 -1.16 -21.12 14.50
N VAL A 103 -2.30 -20.44 14.34
CA VAL A 103 -3.37 -20.45 15.35
C VAL A 103 -4.08 -21.80 15.39
N THR A 104 -4.30 -22.42 14.23
CA THR A 104 -5.00 -23.71 14.14
C THR A 104 -4.13 -24.86 14.65
N ASP A 105 -2.82 -24.83 14.42
CA ASP A 105 -1.86 -25.83 14.94
C ASP A 105 -1.74 -25.72 16.48
N ALA A 106 -1.71 -24.49 17.02
CA ALA A 106 -1.68 -24.24 18.46
C ALA A 106 -2.97 -24.68 19.18
N ASP A 107 -4.14 -24.53 18.55
CA ASP A 107 -5.41 -25.00 19.12
C ASP A 107 -5.57 -26.54 19.03
N ALA A 108 -4.96 -27.19 18.03
CA ALA A 108 -5.02 -28.64 17.87
C ALA A 108 -4.15 -29.42 18.88
N ASP A 109 -3.03 -28.85 19.33
CA ASP A 109 -2.14 -29.47 20.32
C ASP A 109 -2.65 -29.31 21.77
N ALA A 110 -3.63 -28.42 22.01
CA ALA A 110 -4.21 -28.17 23.32
C ALA A 110 -5.30 -29.20 23.74
N ASP A 111 -5.87 -29.96 22.80
CA ASP A 111 -6.97 -30.92 23.05
C ASP A 111 -6.49 -32.38 23.26
N ALA A 112 -5.22 -32.69 22.94
CA ALA A 112 -4.70 -34.07 23.00
C ALA A 112 -4.30 -34.56 24.41
N GLY A 113 -4.62 -33.80 25.46
CA GLY A 113 -4.09 -34.00 26.81
C GLY A 113 -5.10 -34.31 27.92
N GLN A 114 -6.38 -34.60 27.62
CA GLN A 114 -7.41 -34.81 28.65
C GLN A 114 -8.04 -36.21 28.63
#